data_AF-A0A4R0JIL2-F1
#
_entry.id   AF-A0A4R0JIL2-F1
#
_cell.length_a   1.000
_cell.length_b   1.000
_cell.length_c   1.000
_cell.angle_alpha   90.00
_cell.angle_beta   90.00
_cell.angle_gamma   90.00
#
_symmetry.space_group_name_H-M   'P 1'
#
loop_
_entity.id
_entity.type
_entity.pdbx_description
1 polymer ?
#
loop_
_entity_poly.entity_id
_entity_poly.type
_entity_poly.pdbx_seq_one_letter_code
_entity_poly.pdbx_strand_id
1 'polypeptide(L)'
;MRITVFGATGGIGGHVVRQALDAGHKVTAVVRQSSPFELEHSSLEVVRVPGLDEAGELRDAVDGSEAVISGVGPRGRKSGAVASSSTRSMLAAMAAAQVRRFVAVSAAPLGPMPPDESFLNRRVLHPMINAFAADVYADLRVMEADIMSSRTEWTIVRPPKLNNKPLTGNYRTVVGGSVSHGYFISRADVAHLMLAVLDDPATVNQPVGVAY
;
A
#
# COMPACT_ATOMS: atom_id res chain seq x y z
N MET A 1 0.83 -12.56 -13.34
CA MET A 1 -0.48 -12.50 -12.63
C MET A 1 -1.36 -11.41 -13.21
N ARG A 2 -2.68 -11.45 -12.97
CA ARG A 2 -3.63 -10.33 -13.14
C ARG A 2 -3.74 -9.55 -11.83
N ILE A 3 -3.30 -8.30 -11.82
CA ILE A 3 -3.18 -7.48 -10.60
C ILE A 3 -3.99 -6.20 -10.78
N THR A 4 -4.89 -5.92 -9.82
CA THR A 4 -5.56 -4.62 -9.75
C THR A 4 -4.82 -3.69 -8.81
N VAL A 5 -4.49 -2.49 -9.28
CA VAL A 5 -3.72 -1.50 -8.55
C VAL A 5 -4.57 -0.26 -8.29
N PHE A 6 -4.96 -0.07 -7.04
CA PHE A 6 -5.58 1.17 -6.57
C PHE A 6 -4.52 2.20 -6.21
N GLY A 7 -4.80 3.47 -6.51
CA GLY A 7 -3.84 4.55 -6.31
C GLY A 7 -2.74 4.57 -7.36
N ALA A 8 -3.03 4.13 -8.59
CA ALA A 8 -2.09 4.05 -9.71
C ALA A 8 -1.46 5.42 -10.11
N THR A 9 -2.11 6.54 -9.80
CA THR A 9 -1.55 7.90 -10.00
C THR A 9 -0.70 8.39 -8.82
N GLY A 10 -0.61 7.60 -7.75
CA GLY A 10 0.16 7.90 -6.55
C GLY A 10 1.65 7.58 -6.70
N GLY A 11 2.46 8.12 -5.79
CA GLY A 11 3.92 7.95 -5.86
C GLY A 11 4.38 6.49 -5.76
N ILE A 12 3.73 5.65 -4.96
CA ILE A 12 4.04 4.21 -4.87
C ILE A 12 3.24 3.43 -5.93
N GLY A 13 1.92 3.64 -6.01
CA GLY A 13 1.07 2.92 -6.95
C GLY A 13 1.51 3.07 -8.41
N GLY A 14 2.02 4.24 -8.82
CA GLY A 14 2.59 4.44 -10.15
C GLY A 14 3.88 3.65 -10.39
N HIS A 15 4.69 3.40 -9.36
CA HIS A 15 5.83 2.48 -9.47
C HIS A 15 5.36 1.03 -9.52
N VAL A 16 4.35 0.65 -8.72
CA VAL A 16 3.75 -0.69 -8.76
C VAL A 16 3.26 -1.02 -10.16
N VAL A 17 2.49 -0.12 -10.80
CA VAL A 17 1.99 -0.34 -12.17
C VAL A 17 3.15 -0.57 -13.14
N ARG A 18 4.14 0.32 -13.18
CA ARG A 18 5.26 0.20 -14.13
C ARG A 18 6.06 -1.09 -13.89
N GLN A 19 6.46 -1.35 -12.65
CA GLN A 19 7.26 -2.53 -12.32
C GLN A 19 6.49 -3.83 -12.54
N ALA A 20 5.18 -3.86 -12.30
CA ALA A 20 4.35 -5.04 -12.57
C ALA A 20 4.25 -5.32 -14.08
N LEU A 21 4.09 -4.27 -14.91
CA LEU A 21 4.09 -4.41 -16.37
C LEU A 21 5.46 -4.88 -16.88
N ASP A 22 6.56 -4.30 -16.37
CA ASP A 22 7.93 -4.69 -16.71
C ASP A 22 8.22 -6.16 -16.34
N ALA A 23 7.63 -6.65 -15.24
CA ALA A 23 7.69 -8.05 -14.82
C ALA A 23 6.70 -8.99 -15.55
N GLY A 24 5.98 -8.49 -16.56
CA GLY A 24 5.09 -9.29 -17.41
C GLY A 24 3.72 -9.60 -16.80
N HIS A 25 3.32 -8.89 -15.75
CA HIS A 25 1.96 -9.00 -15.20
C HIS A 25 0.94 -8.27 -16.08
N LYS A 26 -0.31 -8.73 -16.03
CA LYS A 26 -1.47 -7.99 -16.54
C LYS A 26 -1.96 -7.08 -15.41
N VAL A 27 -2.10 -5.79 -15.69
CA VAL A 27 -2.40 -4.79 -14.66
C VAL A 27 -3.69 -4.07 -14.99
N THR A 28 -4.61 -4.02 -14.03
CA THR A 28 -5.77 -3.13 -14.05
C THR A 28 -5.46 -1.93 -13.14
N ALA A 29 -5.17 -0.78 -13.73
CA ALA A 29 -4.91 0.45 -13.01
C ALA A 29 -6.22 1.19 -12.72
N VAL A 30 -6.57 1.31 -11.44
CA VAL A 30 -7.77 2.06 -11.03
C VAL A 30 -7.40 3.51 -10.76
N VAL A 31 -8.00 4.40 -11.54
CA VAL A 31 -7.78 5.84 -11.47
C VAL A 31 -9.09 6.58 -11.33
N ARG A 32 -9.08 7.72 -10.63
CA ARG A 32 -10.27 8.58 -10.61
C ARG A 32 -10.48 9.20 -11.99
N GLN A 33 -11.73 9.37 -12.40
CA GLN A 33 -12.09 10.01 -13.68
C GLN A 33 -11.38 11.35 -13.90
N SER A 34 -11.27 12.16 -12.86
CA SER A 34 -10.61 13.48 -12.88
C SER A 34 -9.08 13.43 -12.90
N SER A 35 -8.46 12.25 -12.74
CA SER A 35 -7.01 12.14 -12.65
C SER A 35 -6.38 11.86 -14.02
N PRO A 36 -5.33 12.61 -14.39
CA PRO A 36 -4.56 12.30 -15.59
C PRO A 36 -3.84 10.96 -15.41
N PHE A 37 -3.81 10.17 -16.47
CA PHE A 37 -3.11 8.89 -16.53
C PHE A 37 -2.87 8.55 -18.00
N GLU A 38 -1.62 8.66 -18.44
CA GLU A 38 -1.19 8.60 -19.85
C GLU A 38 -0.24 7.43 -20.12
N LEU A 39 -0.23 6.42 -19.25
CA LEU A 39 0.56 5.21 -19.48
C LEU A 39 -0.18 4.28 -20.43
N GLU A 40 0.49 3.88 -21.50
CA GLU A 40 0.00 2.88 -22.46
C GLU A 40 0.87 1.63 -22.40
N HIS A 41 0.25 0.46 -22.36
CA HIS A 41 0.93 -0.83 -22.42
C HIS A 41 -0.07 -1.92 -22.85
N SER A 42 0.37 -2.91 -23.63
CA SER A 42 -0.50 -3.98 -24.15
C SER A 42 -1.11 -4.87 -23.07
N SER A 43 -0.53 -4.84 -21.87
CA SER A 43 -0.99 -5.60 -20.69
C SER A 43 -1.58 -4.71 -19.60
N LEU A 44 -1.89 -3.45 -19.93
CA LEU A 44 -2.49 -2.48 -19.02
C LEU A 44 -3.94 -2.20 -19.41
N GLU A 45 -4.84 -2.39 -18.46
CA GLU A 45 -6.21 -1.90 -18.51
C GLU A 45 -6.36 -0.72 -17.56
N VAL A 46 -7.07 0.32 -17.99
CA VAL A 46 -7.32 1.51 -17.16
C VAL A 46 -8.80 1.60 -16.86
N VAL A 47 -9.17 1.40 -15.59
CA VAL A 47 -10.54 1.55 -15.12
C VAL A 47 -10.70 2.90 -14.43
N ARG A 48 -11.61 3.72 -14.96
CA ARG A 48 -11.87 5.07 -14.46
C ARG A 48 -13.13 5.08 -13.58
N VAL A 49 -12.94 5.38 -12.30
CA VAL A 49 -14.02 5.40 -11.29
C VAL A 49 -14.30 6.83 -10.79
N PRO A 50 -15.55 7.16 -10.41
CA PRO A 50 -15.87 8.44 -9.76
C PRO A 50 -15.14 8.60 -8.42
N GLY A 51 -15.20 7.56 -7.59
CA GLY A 51 -14.62 7.54 -6.25
C GLY A 51 -13.94 6.21 -5.91
N LEU A 52 -13.52 6.09 -4.66
CA LEU A 52 -13.03 4.82 -4.08
C LEU A 52 -13.85 4.40 -2.86
N ASP A 53 -14.85 5.20 -2.50
CA ASP A 53 -15.70 5.08 -1.33
C ASP A 53 -16.94 4.21 -1.59
N GLU A 54 -17.24 3.88 -2.84
CA GLU A 54 -18.37 3.02 -3.20
C GLU A 54 -17.90 1.67 -3.77
N ALA A 55 -18.15 0.58 -3.05
CA ALA A 55 -17.71 -0.76 -3.47
C ALA A 55 -18.29 -1.19 -4.83
N GLY A 56 -19.51 -0.75 -5.17
CA GLY A 56 -20.16 -1.05 -6.44
C GLY A 56 -19.36 -0.55 -7.65
N GLU A 57 -18.74 0.61 -7.52
CA GLU A 57 -17.91 1.23 -8.57
C GLU A 57 -16.58 0.49 -8.78
N LEU A 58 -16.14 -0.33 -7.81
CA LEU A 58 -14.85 -1.01 -7.84
C LEU A 58 -14.95 -2.47 -8.29
N ARG A 59 -16.16 -3.01 -8.45
CA ARG A 59 -16.38 -4.45 -8.76
C ARG A 59 -15.71 -4.86 -10.05
N ASP A 60 -15.99 -4.15 -11.14
CA ASP A 60 -15.47 -4.46 -12.47
C ASP A 60 -13.94 -4.37 -12.50
N ALA A 61 -13.36 -3.46 -11.71
CA ALA A 61 -11.91 -3.34 -11.59
C ALA A 61 -11.25 -4.51 -10.86
N VAL A 62 -11.97 -5.20 -9.98
CA VAL A 62 -11.44 -6.31 -9.16
C VAL A 62 -11.77 -7.67 -9.77
N ASP A 63 -12.82 -7.75 -10.59
CA ASP A 63 -13.24 -9.02 -11.20
C ASP A 63 -12.10 -9.67 -12.01
N GLY A 64 -11.99 -11.00 -11.90
CA GLY A 64 -10.94 -11.80 -12.53
C GLY A 64 -9.51 -11.57 -12.03
N SER A 65 -9.29 -10.69 -11.05
CA SER A 65 -7.97 -10.41 -10.48
C SER A 65 -7.46 -11.54 -9.60
N GLU A 66 -6.16 -11.79 -9.66
CA GLU A 66 -5.50 -12.76 -8.78
C GLU A 66 -5.03 -12.08 -7.48
N ALA A 67 -4.71 -10.79 -7.54
CA ALA A 67 -4.34 -9.99 -6.38
C ALA A 67 -4.75 -8.52 -6.55
N VAL A 68 -4.95 -7.86 -5.41
CA VAL A 68 -5.21 -6.41 -5.34
C VAL A 68 -4.09 -5.73 -4.55
N ILE A 69 -3.55 -4.65 -5.11
CA ILE A 69 -2.58 -3.78 -4.46
C ILE A 69 -3.21 -2.41 -4.20
N SER A 70 -3.15 -1.96 -2.94
CA SER A 70 -3.50 -0.58 -2.56
C SER A 70 -2.25 0.26 -2.31
N GLY A 71 -1.95 1.14 -3.26
CA GLY A 71 -1.03 2.27 -3.09
C GLY A 71 -1.73 3.55 -2.65
N VAL A 72 -2.98 3.46 -2.17
CA VAL A 72 -3.77 4.61 -1.74
C VAL A 72 -3.26 5.12 -0.40
N GLY A 73 -2.96 6.41 -0.35
CA GLY A 73 -2.56 7.09 0.85
C GLY A 73 -2.89 8.58 0.78
N PRO A 74 -2.75 9.29 1.90
CA PRO A 74 -3.04 10.71 1.96
C PRO A 74 -2.09 11.48 1.02
N ARG A 75 -2.65 12.39 0.19
CA ARG A 75 -1.86 13.28 -0.68
C ARG A 75 -1.35 14.53 0.05
N GLY A 76 -1.56 14.61 1.36
CA GLY A 76 -1.13 15.69 2.24
C GLY A 76 -1.85 15.63 3.59
N ARG A 77 -1.48 16.51 4.52
CA ARG A 77 -2.02 16.52 5.90
C ARG A 77 -3.52 16.86 5.99
N LYS A 78 -4.10 17.44 4.94
CA LYS A 78 -5.53 17.80 4.85
C LYS A 78 -6.37 16.80 4.06
N SER A 79 -5.76 15.73 3.54
CA SER A 79 -6.54 14.62 3.00
C SER A 79 -7.15 13.90 4.19
N GLY A 80 -8.46 13.94 4.38
CA GLY A 80 -9.16 13.29 5.49
C GLY A 80 -9.02 11.76 5.50
N ALA A 81 -9.98 11.07 6.10
CA ALA A 81 -9.97 9.60 6.24
C ALA A 81 -10.19 8.85 4.90
N VAL A 82 -9.24 8.99 3.99
CA VAL A 82 -9.30 8.43 2.62
C VAL A 82 -8.80 7.00 2.59
N ALA A 83 -7.86 6.62 3.47
CA ALA A 83 -7.25 5.29 3.43
C ALA A 83 -8.22 4.23 3.96
N SER A 84 -8.86 4.47 5.10
CA SER A 84 -9.80 3.48 5.68
C SER A 84 -11.09 3.35 4.87
N SER A 85 -11.70 4.46 4.44
CA SER A 85 -12.91 4.47 3.62
C SER A 85 -12.71 3.72 2.30
N SER A 86 -11.65 4.06 1.56
CA SER A 86 -11.33 3.40 0.29
C SER A 86 -11.05 1.90 0.49
N THR A 87 -10.36 1.55 1.58
CA THR A 87 -10.03 0.16 1.90
C THR A 87 -11.26 -0.67 2.19
N ARG A 88 -12.25 -0.16 2.95
CA ARG A 88 -13.50 -0.90 3.17
C ARG A 88 -14.23 -1.22 1.87
N SER A 89 -14.26 -0.28 0.94
CA SER A 89 -14.89 -0.47 -0.36
C SER A 89 -14.12 -1.45 -1.25
N MET A 90 -12.78 -1.41 -1.22
CA MET A 90 -11.94 -2.42 -1.88
C MET A 90 -12.17 -3.82 -1.30
N LEU A 91 -12.17 -3.97 0.03
CA LEU A 91 -12.41 -5.26 0.70
C LEU A 91 -13.79 -5.82 0.36
N ALA A 92 -14.82 -4.97 0.29
CA ALA A 92 -16.17 -5.37 -0.12
C ALA A 92 -16.22 -5.80 -1.60
N ALA A 93 -15.54 -5.09 -2.50
CA ALA A 93 -15.45 -5.46 -3.92
C ALA A 93 -14.68 -6.78 -4.11
N MET A 94 -13.57 -6.97 -3.39
CA MET A 94 -12.80 -8.22 -3.35
C MET A 94 -13.65 -9.39 -2.85
N ALA A 95 -14.42 -9.20 -1.78
CA ALA A 95 -15.32 -10.23 -1.27
C ALA A 95 -16.38 -10.63 -2.30
N ALA A 96 -16.96 -9.66 -3.03
CA ALA A 96 -17.92 -9.94 -4.08
C ALA A 96 -17.29 -10.71 -5.27
N ALA A 97 -16.06 -10.36 -5.64
CA ALA A 97 -15.31 -10.99 -6.73
C ALA A 97 -14.54 -12.26 -6.32
N GLN A 98 -14.64 -12.68 -5.04
CA GLN A 98 -13.91 -13.83 -4.47
C GLN A 98 -12.37 -13.73 -4.60
N VAL A 99 -11.82 -12.51 -4.65
CA VAL A 99 -10.38 -12.26 -4.66
C VAL A 99 -9.87 -12.21 -3.23
N ARG A 100 -8.80 -12.96 -2.93
CA ARG A 100 -8.28 -13.06 -1.54
C ARG A 100 -6.98 -12.33 -1.31
N ARG A 101 -6.04 -12.28 -2.28
CA ARG A 101 -4.72 -11.69 -2.05
C ARG A 101 -4.79 -10.17 -2.04
N PHE A 102 -4.45 -9.54 -0.91
CA PHE A 102 -4.44 -8.09 -0.74
C PHE A 102 -3.09 -7.57 -0.22
N VAL A 103 -2.51 -6.56 -0.85
CA VAL A 103 -1.30 -5.90 -0.35
C VAL A 103 -1.55 -4.41 -0.24
N ALA A 104 -1.37 -3.84 0.95
CA ALA A 104 -1.60 -2.42 1.20
C ALA A 104 -0.35 -1.76 1.77
N VAL A 105 -0.14 -0.49 1.43
CA VAL A 105 0.88 0.33 2.09
C VAL A 105 0.28 1.10 3.26
N SER A 106 0.98 1.08 4.40
CA SER A 106 0.68 1.84 5.61
C SER A 106 1.92 2.69 5.99
N ALA A 107 2.33 2.72 7.25
CA ALA A 107 3.49 3.47 7.72
C ALA A 107 4.19 2.80 8.90
N ALA A 108 5.53 2.90 8.94
CA ALA A 108 6.38 2.35 9.99
C ALA A 108 5.96 2.75 11.43
N PRO A 109 5.51 3.99 11.71
CA PRO A 109 5.09 4.37 13.07
C PRO A 109 3.88 3.62 13.64
N LEU A 110 3.16 2.83 12.84
CA LEU A 110 2.09 1.94 13.30
C LEU A 110 2.60 0.55 13.72
N GLY A 111 3.84 0.21 13.35
CA GLY A 111 4.47 -1.04 13.76
C GLY A 111 4.96 -1.01 15.21
N PRO A 112 5.25 -2.19 15.79
CA PRO A 112 5.91 -2.25 17.09
C PRO A 112 7.28 -1.55 16.99
N MET A 113 7.66 -0.86 18.06
CA MET A 113 8.97 -0.25 18.14
C MET A 113 10.04 -1.34 18.27
N PRO A 114 11.13 -1.31 17.47
CA PRO A 114 12.23 -2.24 17.62
C PRO A 114 12.82 -2.18 19.04
N PRO A 115 13.18 -3.32 19.67
CA PRO A 115 13.75 -3.34 21.01
C PRO A 115 15.09 -2.59 21.11
N ASP A 116 15.84 -2.54 20.01
CA ASP A 116 17.15 -1.91 19.84
C ASP A 116 17.07 -0.45 19.33
N GLU A 117 15.86 0.13 19.28
CA GLU A 117 15.68 1.51 18.82
C GLU A 117 16.29 2.52 19.80
N SER A 118 16.93 3.57 19.27
CA SER A 118 17.59 4.60 20.08
C SER A 118 16.62 5.29 21.05
N PHE A 119 17.07 5.54 22.29
CA PHE A 119 16.30 6.26 23.31
C PHE A 119 15.79 7.63 22.83
N LEU A 120 16.59 8.34 22.03
CA LEU A 120 16.21 9.62 21.43
C LEU A 120 15.04 9.45 20.45
N ASN A 121 15.09 8.43 19.58
CA ASN A 121 14.00 8.17 18.64
C ASN A 121 12.72 7.79 19.37
N ARG A 122 12.84 6.92 20.37
CA ARG A 122 11.74 6.46 21.20
C ARG A 122 11.05 7.59 21.97
N ARG A 123 11.83 8.51 22.55
CA ARG A 123 11.29 9.51 23.48
C ARG A 123 10.97 10.86 22.83
N VAL A 124 11.54 11.17 21.67
CA VAL A 124 11.48 12.51 21.07
C VAL A 124 10.94 12.47 19.64
N LEU A 125 11.54 11.67 18.75
CA LEU A 125 11.18 11.69 17.33
C LEU A 125 9.81 11.05 17.06
N HIS A 126 9.53 9.87 17.61
CA HIS A 126 8.25 9.19 17.42
C HIS A 126 7.04 9.99 17.96
N PRO A 127 7.08 10.53 19.20
CA PRO A 127 6.00 11.38 19.70
C PRO A 127 5.76 12.62 18.85
N MET A 128 6.81 13.28 18.35
CA MET A 128 6.66 14.45 17.47
C MET A 128 6.03 14.10 16.13
N ILE A 129 6.47 13.03 15.48
CA ILE A 129 5.91 12.58 14.20
C ILE A 129 4.45 12.17 14.39
N ASN A 130 4.13 11.45 15.48
CA ASN A 130 2.76 11.07 15.81
C ASN A 130 1.85 12.28 16.05
N ALA A 131 2.33 13.31 16.74
CA ALA A 131 1.55 14.54 16.95
C ALA A 131 1.35 15.31 15.64
N PHE A 132 2.36 15.35 14.76
CA PHE A 132 2.31 16.10 13.51
C PHE A 132 1.46 15.42 12.43
N ALA A 133 1.29 14.10 12.49
CA ALA A 133 0.53 13.30 11.53
C ALA A 133 -0.60 12.49 12.21
N ALA A 134 -1.12 12.98 13.34
CA ALA A 134 -2.06 12.25 14.20
C ALA A 134 -3.28 11.74 13.42
N ASP A 135 -3.93 12.61 12.64
CA ASP A 135 -5.13 12.26 11.88
C ASP A 135 -4.85 11.24 10.78
N VAL A 136 -3.71 11.37 10.10
CA VAL A 136 -3.26 10.41 9.08
C VAL A 136 -3.00 9.04 9.71
N TYR A 137 -2.34 9.00 10.87
CA TYR A 137 -2.09 7.73 11.55
C TYR A 137 -3.34 7.16 12.23
N ALA A 138 -4.29 8.00 12.63
CA ALA A 138 -5.59 7.53 13.09
C ALA A 138 -6.33 6.81 11.96
N ASP A 139 -6.39 7.40 10.77
CA ASP A 139 -7.00 6.78 9.59
C ASP A 139 -6.28 5.49 9.17
N LEU A 140 -4.94 5.48 9.14
CA LEU A 140 -4.17 4.27 8.85
C LEU A 140 -4.38 3.17 9.88
N ARG A 141 -4.59 3.48 11.17
CA ARG A 141 -4.90 2.46 12.18
C ARG A 141 -6.26 1.82 11.94
N VAL A 142 -7.26 2.61 11.56
CA VAL A 142 -8.58 2.08 11.16
C VAL A 142 -8.44 1.22 9.91
N MET A 143 -7.68 1.70 8.91
CA MET A 143 -7.39 0.94 7.70
C MET A 143 -6.73 -0.41 8.01
N GLU A 144 -5.67 -0.45 8.83
CA GLU A 144 -5.01 -1.70 9.19
C GLU A 144 -5.96 -2.63 9.95
N ALA A 145 -6.79 -2.11 10.87
CA ALA A 145 -7.77 -2.92 11.59
C ALA A 145 -8.85 -3.53 10.66
N ASP A 146 -9.35 -2.75 9.70
CA ASP A 146 -10.31 -3.22 8.68
C ASP A 146 -9.68 -4.34 7.83
N ILE A 147 -8.41 -4.20 7.44
CA ILE A 147 -7.67 -5.22 6.68
C ILE A 147 -7.48 -6.49 7.52
N MET A 148 -6.98 -6.34 8.75
CA MET A 148 -6.62 -7.45 9.63
C MET A 148 -7.85 -8.27 10.07
N SER A 149 -9.03 -7.64 10.13
CA SER A 149 -10.30 -8.32 10.44
C SER A 149 -11.02 -8.89 9.22
N SER A 150 -10.52 -8.63 8.02
CA SER A 150 -11.09 -9.14 6.77
C SER A 150 -10.76 -10.62 6.53
N ARG A 151 -11.40 -11.21 5.52
CA ARG A 151 -11.12 -12.58 5.06
C ARG A 151 -10.02 -12.65 4.00
N THR A 152 -9.36 -11.53 3.71
CA THR A 152 -8.29 -11.48 2.70
C THR A 152 -7.02 -12.14 3.22
N GLU A 153 -6.24 -12.69 2.30
CA GLU A 153 -4.85 -13.09 2.52
C GLU A 153 -3.99 -11.82 2.39
N TRP A 154 -3.90 -11.05 3.47
CA TRP A 154 -3.38 -9.69 3.43
C TRP A 154 -1.88 -9.60 3.76
N THR A 155 -1.22 -8.57 3.24
CA THR A 155 0.11 -8.11 3.69
C THR A 155 0.10 -6.60 3.79
N ILE A 156 0.55 -6.05 4.92
CA ILE A 156 0.62 -4.60 5.13
C ILE A 156 2.09 -4.16 5.13
N VAL A 157 2.51 -3.42 4.11
CA VAL A 157 3.86 -2.88 4.01
C VAL A 157 3.95 -1.57 4.80
N ARG A 158 4.89 -1.49 5.75
CA ARG A 158 5.05 -0.34 6.66
C ARG A 158 6.38 0.38 6.42
N PRO A 159 6.45 1.30 5.44
CA PRO A 159 7.67 2.06 5.16
C PRO A 159 7.84 3.25 6.12
N PRO A 160 9.09 3.69 6.36
CA PRO A 160 9.41 4.93 7.06
C PRO A 160 9.29 6.12 6.07
N LYS A 161 10.13 7.16 6.23
CA LYS A 161 10.05 8.36 5.39
C LYS A 161 10.38 8.04 3.93
N LEU A 162 9.43 8.34 3.05
CA LEU A 162 9.56 8.08 1.62
C LEU A 162 10.41 9.13 0.89
N ASN A 163 11.25 8.68 -0.04
CA ASN A 163 11.95 9.51 -1.01
C ASN A 163 11.70 9.04 -2.46
N ASN A 164 12.26 9.74 -3.44
CA ASN A 164 12.09 9.46 -4.87
C ASN A 164 13.40 8.97 -5.53
N LYS A 165 14.28 8.30 -4.76
CA LYS A 165 15.46 7.68 -5.37
C LYS A 165 15.03 6.52 -6.30
N PRO A 166 15.86 6.16 -7.29
CA PRO A 166 15.57 5.02 -8.18
C PRO A 166 15.41 3.70 -7.41
N LEU A 167 14.82 2.71 -8.08
CA LEU A 167 14.76 1.32 -7.62
C LEU A 167 16.18 0.80 -7.37
N THR A 168 16.41 0.19 -6.21
CA THR A 168 17.70 -0.43 -5.87
C THR A 168 17.60 -1.92 -5.62
N GLY A 169 16.45 -2.41 -5.13
CA GLY A 169 16.28 -3.78 -4.67
C GLY A 169 17.07 -4.10 -3.38
N ASN A 170 17.78 -3.12 -2.82
CA ASN A 170 18.68 -3.30 -1.69
C ASN A 170 18.10 -2.62 -0.45
N TYR A 171 17.27 -3.35 0.29
CA TYR A 171 16.63 -2.89 1.52
C TYR A 171 16.44 -4.05 2.49
N ARG A 172 16.22 -3.73 3.77
CA ARG A 172 15.95 -4.69 4.84
C ARG A 172 14.44 -4.82 5.04
N THR A 173 14.00 -6.02 5.40
CA THR A 173 12.60 -6.32 5.73
C THR A 173 12.48 -7.03 7.07
N VAL A 174 11.41 -6.77 7.82
CA VAL A 174 11.05 -7.51 9.04
C VAL A 174 9.59 -7.91 8.97
N VAL A 175 9.32 -9.21 8.85
CA VAL A 175 7.97 -9.77 8.92
C VAL A 175 7.47 -9.69 10.36
N GLY A 176 6.24 -9.22 10.57
CA GLY A 176 5.64 -9.02 11.88
C GLY A 176 6.15 -7.79 12.65
N GLY A 177 7.10 -7.03 12.09
CA GLY A 177 7.82 -6.01 12.85
C GLY A 177 8.27 -4.80 12.05
N SER A 178 9.23 -4.07 12.63
CA SER A 178 9.79 -2.83 12.09
C SER A 178 11.30 -2.99 11.90
N VAL A 179 11.85 -2.38 10.86
CA VAL A 179 13.29 -2.35 10.62
C VAL A 179 13.94 -1.34 11.56
N SER A 180 14.89 -1.77 12.40
CA SER A 180 15.61 -0.85 13.29
C SER A 180 16.54 0.07 12.50
N HIS A 181 16.68 1.31 12.97
CA HIS A 181 17.55 2.34 12.35
C HIS A 181 17.19 2.64 10.88
N GLY A 182 16.00 2.26 10.43
CA GLY A 182 15.52 2.39 9.06
C GLY A 182 14.68 3.65 8.87
N TYR A 183 15.33 4.79 8.58
CA TYR A 183 14.63 6.09 8.53
C TYR A 183 14.02 6.42 7.18
N PHE A 184 14.51 5.82 6.10
CA PHE A 184 14.10 6.17 4.75
C PHE A 184 13.98 4.94 3.85
N ILE A 185 13.13 5.07 2.83
CA ILE A 185 13.07 4.15 1.69
C ILE A 185 12.57 4.88 0.43
N SER A 186 12.96 4.42 -0.75
CA SER A 186 12.39 4.96 -2.01
C SER A 186 10.99 4.42 -2.23
N ARG A 187 10.13 5.21 -2.89
CA ARG A 187 8.82 4.74 -3.35
C ARG A 187 8.95 3.59 -4.35
N ALA A 188 10.03 3.56 -5.12
CA ALA A 188 10.33 2.50 -6.08
C ALA A 188 10.65 1.17 -5.39
N ASP A 189 11.42 1.17 -4.29
CA ASP A 189 11.72 -0.03 -3.50
C ASP A 189 10.51 -0.51 -2.70
N VAL A 190 9.64 0.40 -2.23
CA VAL A 190 8.35 0.00 -1.62
C VAL A 190 7.48 -0.73 -2.64
N ALA A 191 7.35 -0.19 -3.85
CA ALA A 191 6.60 -0.86 -4.92
C ALA A 191 7.20 -2.23 -5.27
N HIS A 192 8.53 -2.33 -5.31
CA HIS A 192 9.23 -3.58 -5.56
C HIS A 192 8.91 -4.62 -4.48
N LEU A 193 8.96 -4.24 -3.19
CA LEU A 193 8.55 -5.12 -2.11
C LEU A 193 7.07 -5.52 -2.23
N MET A 194 6.17 -4.57 -2.51
CA MET A 194 4.74 -4.86 -2.63
C MET A 194 4.43 -5.90 -3.72
N LEU A 195 5.22 -5.95 -4.79
CA LEU A 195 5.14 -6.99 -5.81
C LEU A 195 5.78 -8.31 -5.34
N ALA A 196 6.96 -8.24 -4.73
CA ALA A 196 7.68 -9.43 -4.26
C ALA A 196 6.88 -10.22 -3.22
N VAL A 197 6.13 -9.55 -2.34
CA VAL A 197 5.33 -10.24 -1.31
C VAL A 197 4.11 -10.95 -1.88
N LEU A 198 3.67 -10.67 -3.13
CA LEU A 198 2.48 -11.31 -3.71
C LEU A 198 2.57 -12.84 -3.67
N ASP A 199 3.76 -13.37 -3.94
CA ASP A 199 4.04 -14.81 -4.01
C ASP A 199 4.76 -15.36 -2.77
N ASP A 200 4.96 -14.55 -1.72
CA ASP A 200 5.65 -14.97 -0.49
C ASP A 200 4.64 -15.38 0.62
N PRO A 201 4.46 -16.69 0.87
CA PRO A 201 3.52 -17.18 1.89
C PRO A 201 3.92 -16.76 3.31
N ALA A 202 5.19 -16.45 3.58
CA ALA A 202 5.63 -16.00 4.91
C ALA A 202 5.08 -14.61 5.26
N THR A 203 4.60 -13.85 4.27
CA THR A 203 4.07 -12.49 4.45
C THR A 203 2.55 -12.44 4.54
N VAL A 204 1.87 -13.58 4.36
CA VAL A 204 0.41 -13.66 4.44
C VAL A 204 -0.04 -13.49 5.89
N ASN A 205 -1.02 -12.62 6.10
CA ASN A 205 -1.51 -12.17 7.39
C ASN A 205 -0.42 -11.56 8.28
N GLN A 206 0.55 -10.88 7.66
CA GLN A 206 1.65 -10.23 8.35
C GLN A 206 1.81 -8.77 7.92
N PRO A 207 2.10 -7.86 8.86
CA PRO A 207 2.74 -6.61 8.50
C PRO A 207 4.21 -6.87 8.13
N VAL A 208 4.75 -6.07 7.23
CA VAL A 208 6.16 -6.15 6.81
C VAL A 208 6.76 -4.75 6.91
N GLY A 209 7.67 -4.56 7.87
CA GLY A 209 8.50 -3.37 7.95
C GLY A 209 9.55 -3.39 6.85
N VAL A 210 9.84 -2.22 6.26
CA VAL A 210 10.83 -2.10 5.18
C VAL A 210 11.60 -0.79 5.27
N ALA A 211 12.93 -0.83 5.17
CA ALA A 211 13.77 0.36 5.13
C ALA A 211 15.16 0.02 4.58
N TYR A 212 15.96 1.03 4.22
CA TYR A 212 17.40 0.85 4.02
C TYR A 212 18.10 0.49 5.32
#